data_AF-A0A1B6NX45-F1
#
_entry.id   AF-A0A1B6NX45-F1
#
_cell.length_a   1.000
_cell.length_b   1.000
_cell.length_c   1.000
_cell.angle_alpha   90.00
_cell.angle_beta   90.00
_cell.angle_gamma   90.00
#
_symmetry.space_group_name_H-M   'P 1'
#
loop_
_entity.id
_entity.type
_entity.pdbx_description
1 polymer ?
#
loop_
_entity_poly.entity_id
_entity_poly.type
_entity_poly.pdbx_seq_one_letter_code
_entity_poly.pdbx_strand_id
1 'polypeptide(L)'
;MVEAGTFKIKGYDGPIIECDKCGSDMELKNGRFGKYFGCTNEECKNTRKLLRNGEAAPPKEDPVDLPELPCEKSDAHFMLRDGASGIFLAAHNFPKIS
;
A
#
# COMPACT_ATOMS: atom_id res chain seq x y z
N MET A 1 -14.19 1.35 -43.58
CA MET A 1 -12.91 1.59 -42.87
C MET A 1 -13.27 2.04 -41.48
N VAL A 2 -13.06 1.19 -40.47
CA VAL A 2 -13.38 1.55 -39.08
C VAL A 2 -12.10 2.15 -38.50
N GLU A 3 -12.10 3.44 -38.19
CA GLU A 3 -10.98 4.08 -37.51
C GLU A 3 -11.00 3.68 -36.03
N ALA A 4 -9.93 3.03 -35.57
CA ALA A 4 -9.73 2.69 -34.17
C ALA A 4 -9.34 3.95 -33.39
N GLY A 5 -10.33 4.80 -33.08
CA GLY A 5 -10.13 5.95 -32.21
C GLY A 5 -9.88 5.51 -30.76
N THR A 6 -8.80 5.98 -30.15
CA THR A 6 -8.56 5.79 -28.71
C THR A 6 -9.50 6.70 -27.93
N PHE A 7 -10.62 6.15 -27.44
CA PHE A 7 -11.54 6.86 -26.57
C PHE A 7 -10.92 7.01 -25.18
N LYS A 8 -10.33 8.17 -24.88
CA LYS A 8 -10.00 8.54 -23.51
C LYS A 8 -11.31 8.86 -22.78
N ILE A 9 -11.69 7.98 -21.86
CA ILE A 9 -12.85 8.15 -20.99
C ILE A 9 -12.73 9.49 -20.24
N LYS A 10 -13.73 10.36 -20.37
CA LYS A 10 -13.80 11.65 -19.66
C LYS A 10 -13.78 11.40 -18.14
N GLY A 11 -12.62 11.53 -17.51
CA GLY A 11 -12.47 11.34 -16.07
C GLY A 11 -11.05 10.95 -15.59
N TYR A 12 -10.17 10.55 -16.52
CA TYR A 12 -8.79 10.15 -16.20
C TYR A 12 -7.78 11.21 -16.62
N ASP A 13 -7.43 12.12 -15.70
CA ASP A 13 -6.38 13.13 -15.85
C ASP A 13 -5.25 12.94 -14.81
N GLY A 14 -5.20 11.76 -14.18
CA GLY A 14 -4.20 11.44 -13.17
C GLY A 14 -2.93 10.84 -13.80
N PRO A 15 -1.75 11.02 -13.17
CA PRO A 15 -0.55 10.31 -13.57
C PRO A 15 -0.75 8.79 -13.45
N ILE A 16 -0.09 8.01 -14.31
CA ILE A 16 0.04 6.56 -14.15
C ILE A 16 1.34 6.32 -13.39
N ILE A 17 1.32 5.40 -12.42
CA ILE A 17 2.51 4.98 -11.68
C ILE A 17 2.70 3.47 -11.77
N GLU A 18 3.91 2.98 -11.55
CA GLU A 18 4.20 1.55 -11.48
C GLU A 18 3.83 0.97 -10.11
N CYS A 19 3.25 -0.24 -10.10
CA CYS A 19 2.90 -0.98 -8.90
C CYS A 19 4.15 -1.62 -8.27
N ASP A 20 4.40 -1.35 -6.99
CA ASP A 20 5.53 -1.91 -6.24
C ASP A 20 5.48 -3.43 -6.06
N LYS A 21 4.29 -4.05 -6.18
CA LYS A 21 4.11 -5.50 -5.96
C LYS A 21 4.24 -6.34 -7.21
N CYS A 22 3.81 -5.84 -8.37
CA CYS A 22 3.74 -6.63 -9.60
C CYS A 22 4.34 -5.95 -10.83
N GLY A 23 4.79 -4.68 -10.72
CA GLY A 23 5.33 -3.91 -11.85
C GLY A 23 4.30 -3.51 -12.90
N SER A 24 3.01 -3.83 -12.72
CA SER A 24 1.96 -3.36 -13.63
C SER A 24 1.58 -1.91 -13.34
N ASP A 25 0.91 -1.26 -14.29
CA ASP A 25 0.42 0.11 -14.11
C ASP A 25 -0.57 0.24 -12.95
N MET A 26 -0.62 1.42 -12.34
CA MET A 26 -1.64 1.85 -11.40
C MET A 26 -2.30 3.13 -11.87
N GLU A 27 -3.61 3.14 -11.76
CA GLU A 27 -4.46 4.24 -12.21
C GLU A 27 -5.12 4.95 -11.03
N LEU A 28 -5.30 6.28 -11.16
CA LEU A 28 -6.03 7.07 -10.19
C LEU A 28 -7.54 6.75 -10.19
N LYS A 29 -8.03 6.18 -9.08
CA LYS A 29 -9.43 5.80 -8.83
C LYS A 29 -10.02 6.66 -7.71
N ASN A 30 -11.34 6.83 -7.71
CA ASN A 30 -12.07 7.52 -6.66
C ASN A 30 -12.66 6.49 -5.69
N GLY A 31 -12.30 6.55 -4.41
CA GLY A 31 -12.82 5.70 -3.35
C GLY A 31 -13.58 6.48 -2.28
N ARG A 32 -14.17 5.75 -1.31
CA ARG A 32 -14.91 6.35 -0.18
C ARG A 32 -14.08 7.34 0.65
N PHE A 33 -12.77 7.11 0.73
CA PHE A 33 -11.85 7.90 1.55
C PHE A 33 -11.02 8.90 0.73
N GLY A 34 -11.43 9.17 -0.51
CA GLY A 34 -10.71 10.03 -1.45
C GLY A 34 -10.09 9.26 -2.62
N LYS A 35 -9.29 9.98 -3.42
CA LYS A 35 -8.58 9.41 -4.57
C LYS A 35 -7.42 8.52 -4.13
N TYR A 36 -7.17 7.46 -4.88
CA TYR A 36 -6.07 6.51 -4.64
C TYR A 36 -5.61 5.90 -5.95
N PHE A 37 -4.36 5.45 -6.03
CA PHE A 37 -3.87 4.65 -7.14
C PHE A 37 -4.23 3.19 -6.92
N GLY A 38 -4.91 2.56 -7.88
CA GLY A 38 -5.22 1.14 -7.86
C GLY A 38 -4.54 0.44 -9.03
N CYS A 39 -3.94 -0.72 -8.77
CA CYS A 39 -3.33 -1.53 -9.83
C CYS A 39 -4.36 -1.89 -10.92
N THR A 40 -3.89 -1.96 -12.16
CA THR A 40 -4.69 -2.37 -13.34
C THR A 40 -4.77 -3.88 -13.47
N ASN A 41 -3.81 -4.62 -12.90
CA ASN A 41 -3.80 -6.08 -12.90
C ASN A 41 -4.84 -6.63 -11.91
N GLU A 42 -5.81 -7.41 -12.41
CA GLU A 42 -6.90 -8.00 -11.61
C GLU A 42 -6.42 -9.00 -10.55
N GLU A 43 -5.28 -9.64 -10.77
CA GLU A 43 -4.65 -10.55 -9.79
C GLU A 43 -3.95 -9.76 -8.67
N CYS A 44 -3.67 -8.47 -8.87
CA CYS A 44 -2.99 -7.60 -7.91
C CYS A 44 -3.96 -6.61 -7.24
N LYS A 45 -4.32 -6.87 -5.99
CA LYS A 45 -5.19 -5.96 -5.19
C LYS A 45 -4.42 -4.79 -4.53
N ASN A 46 -3.23 -4.46 -5.02
CA ASN A 46 -2.41 -3.42 -4.42
C ASN A 46 -3.02 -2.02 -4.67
N THR A 47 -2.96 -1.16 -3.66
CA THR A 47 -3.45 0.22 -3.73
C THR A 47 -2.50 1.16 -3.01
N ARG A 48 -2.32 2.37 -3.53
CA ARG A 48 -1.51 3.42 -2.92
C ARG A 48 -2.35 4.68 -2.72
N LYS A 49 -2.25 5.30 -1.56
CA LYS A 49 -3.02 6.51 -1.24
C LYS A 49 -2.48 7.71 -2.01
N LEU A 50 -3.35 8.59 -2.50
CA LEU A 50 -2.93 9.90 -3.01
C LEU A 50 -2.73 10.86 -1.82
N LEU A 51 -1.54 11.44 -1.70
CA LEU A 51 -1.22 12.44 -0.69
C LEU A 51 -1.79 13.82 -1.10
N ARG A 52 -1.87 14.74 -0.13
CA ARG A 52 -2.42 16.10 -0.35
C ARG A 52 -1.59 16.93 -1.33
N ASN A 53 -0.30 16.65 -1.48
CA ASN A 53 0.61 17.26 -2.44
C ASN A 53 0.44 16.69 -3.87
N GLY A 54 -0.44 15.71 -4.09
CA GLY A 54 -0.66 15.07 -5.38
C GLY A 54 0.28 13.90 -5.67
N GLU A 55 1.19 13.56 -4.76
CA GLU A 55 2.11 12.44 -4.93
C GLU A 55 1.50 11.13 -4.40
N ALA A 56 1.99 9.99 -4.88
CA ALA A 56 1.62 8.69 -4.33
C ALA A 56 2.30 8.49 -2.98
N ALA A 57 1.54 8.09 -1.95
CA ALA A 57 2.09 7.70 -0.66
C ALA A 57 3.15 6.60 -0.87
N PRO A 58 4.29 6.62 -0.15
CA PRO A 58 5.34 5.62 -0.31
C PRO A 58 4.79 4.20 -0.22
N PRO A 59 5.44 3.22 -0.87
CA PRO A 59 5.03 1.82 -0.75
C PRO A 59 4.95 1.44 0.72
N LYS A 60 3.96 0.62 1.08
CA LYS A 60 3.81 0.17 2.46
C LYS A 60 4.95 -0.81 2.75
N GLU A 61 5.86 -0.41 3.61
CA GLU A 61 6.98 -1.24 4.01
C GLU A 61 6.50 -2.41 4.87
N ASP A 62 7.07 -3.59 4.63
CA ASP A 62 6.83 -4.75 5.47
C ASP A 62 7.45 -4.52 6.86
N PRO A 63 6.82 -5.03 7.92
CA PRO A 63 7.34 -4.81 9.27
C PRO A 63 8.68 -5.52 9.46
N VAL A 64 9.57 -4.89 10.22
CA VAL A 64 10.94 -5.39 10.44
C VAL A 64 10.96 -6.32 11.63
N ASP A 65 11.34 -7.57 11.41
CA ASP A 65 11.43 -8.60 12.43
C ASP A 65 12.74 -8.49 13.23
N LEU A 66 12.67 -8.55 14.57
CA LEU A 66 13.84 -8.43 15.46
C LEU A 66 13.94 -9.70 16.34
N PRO A 67 14.39 -10.84 15.78
CA PRO A 67 14.50 -12.09 16.52
C PRO A 67 15.52 -12.03 17.68
N GLU A 68 16.44 -11.06 17.65
CA GLU A 68 17.39 -10.77 18.72
C GLU A 68 16.78 -10.11 19.96
N LEU A 69 15.52 -9.66 19.88
CA LEU A 69 14.77 -9.06 20.99
C LEU A 69 13.63 -9.98 21.44
N PRO A 70 13.91 -11.02 22.25
CA PRO A 70 12.88 -11.88 22.81
C PRO A 70 12.07 -11.14 23.88
N CYS A 71 10.81 -11.53 24.03
CA CYS A 71 9.91 -11.10 25.08
C CYS A 71 10.22 -11.87 26.37
N GLU A 72 10.25 -11.19 27.51
CA GLU A 72 10.48 -11.86 28.80
C GLU A 72 9.29 -12.72 29.25
N LYS A 73 8.07 -12.38 28.80
CA LYS A 73 6.83 -13.01 29.25
C LYS A 73 6.32 -14.14 28.35
N SER A 74 6.94 -14.34 27.19
CA SER A 74 6.48 -15.33 26.21
C SER A 74 7.60 -15.71 25.24
N ASP A 75 7.43 -16.81 24.51
CA ASP A 75 8.34 -17.24 23.43
C ASP A 75 8.27 -16.33 22.17
N ALA A 76 7.71 -15.13 22.29
CA ALA A 76 7.61 -14.18 21.19
C ALA A 76 8.86 -13.30 21.12
N HIS A 77 9.31 -12.96 19.92
CA HIS A 77 10.19 -11.82 19.69
C HIS A 77 9.42 -10.58 19.23
N PHE A 78 10.10 -9.43 19.29
CA PHE A 78 9.54 -8.15 18.87
C PHE A 78 9.77 -7.87 17.37
N MET A 79 8.91 -7.03 16.79
CA MET A 79 8.99 -6.51 15.43
C MET A 79 8.61 -5.03 15.40
N LEU A 80 9.19 -4.27 14.48
CA LEU A 80 8.83 -2.87 14.23
C LEU A 80 7.67 -2.78 13.23
N ARG A 81 6.65 -2.01 13.58
CA ARG A 81 5.48 -1.77 12.72
C ARG A 81 5.29 -0.27 12.53
N ASP A 82 4.90 0.13 11.32
CA ASP A 82 4.45 1.48 11.05
C ASP A 82 2.96 1.62 11.39
N GLY A 83 2.63 2.58 12.25
CA GLY A 83 1.28 2.90 12.69
C GLY A 83 0.90 4.35 12.45
N ALA A 84 -0.35 4.72 12.73
CA ALA A 84 -0.85 6.08 12.49
C ALA A 84 -0.09 7.17 13.28
N SER A 85 0.59 6.81 14.38
CA SER A 85 1.39 7.72 15.22
C SER A 85 2.91 7.58 14.99
N GLY A 86 3.31 6.81 13.98
CA GLY A 86 4.72 6.48 13.69
C GLY A 86 5.07 5.04 14.03
N ILE A 87 6.37 4.77 14.10
CA ILE A 87 6.94 3.44 14.28
C ILE A 87 6.80 2.98 15.73
N PHE A 88 6.36 1.74 15.94
CA PHE A 88 6.24 1.15 17.28
C PHE A 88 6.69 -0.32 17.30
N LEU A 89 7.12 -0.75 18.49
CA LEU A 89 7.53 -2.13 18.76
C LEU A 89 6.31 -2.98 19.13
N ALA A 90 6.13 -4.14 18.51
CA ALA A 90 5.03 -5.07 18.78
C ALA A 90 5.53 -6.52 18.84
N ALA A 91 4.88 -7.39 19.61
CA ALA A 91 5.18 -8.82 19.59
C ALA A 91 4.77 -9.44 18.23
N HIS A 92 5.58 -10.36 17.69
CA HIS A 92 5.32 -10.95 16.37
C HIS A 92 3.98 -11.68 16.28
N ASN A 93 3.49 -12.23 17.41
CA ASN A 93 2.27 -13.02 17.53
C ASN A 93 1.06 -12.25 18.12
N PHE A 94 1.11 -10.91 18.13
CA PHE A 94 -0.03 -10.05 18.49
C PHE A 94 -1.27 -10.37 17.64
N PRO A 95 -2.52 -10.45 18.19
CA PRO A 95 -3.00 -9.91 19.47
C PRO A 95 -3.01 -10.90 20.64
N LYS A 96 -2.41 -12.09 20.50
CA LYS A 96 -2.56 -13.16 21.50
C LYS A 96 -1.90 -12.87 22.85
N ILE A 97 -1.01 -11.88 22.90
CA ILE A 97 -0.35 -11.42 24.13
C ILE A 97 -0.51 -9.90 24.19
N SER A 98 -1.19 -9.43 25.22
CA SER A 98 -1.39 -8.02 25.57
C SER A 98 -1.00 -7.78 27.02
#